data_AF-V4JM53-F1
#
_entry.id   AF-V4JM53-F1
#
_cell.length_a   1.000
_cell.length_b   1.000
_cell.length_c   1.000
_cell.angle_alpha   90.00
_cell.angle_beta   90.00
_cell.angle_gamma   90.00
#
_symmetry.space_group_name_H-M   'P 1'
#
loop_
_entity.id
_entity.type
_entity.pdbx_description
1 polymer ?
#
loop_
_entity_poly.entity_id
_entity_poly.type
_entity_poly.pdbx_seq_one_letter_code
_entity_poly.pdbx_strand_id
1 'polypeptide(L)'
;MNRRAASTWSLIEKLRHQLAGHRAHRFGASSETAEQLQLALETSEIAAAAMTARMKLPDAEEKDKPKRRPIPDHIPRMEVELTPGAGACADCGGRLRRIGEDVTEELEYVPGRFIVNRIVRPRLTCACCERFVQSPLPSRPIERGRPGPGLLAHVLVSKYADHLPLYRQSQIFDREGLDLDRST
;
A
#
# COMPACT_ATOMS: atom_id res chain seq x y z
N MET A 1 22.05 -58.93 41.85
CA MET A 1 21.85 -57.59 41.24
C MET A 1 22.63 -56.52 42.00
N ASN A 2 23.67 -55.96 41.37
CA ASN A 2 24.11 -54.55 41.42
C ASN A 2 24.39 -53.77 42.73
N ARG A 3 24.83 -54.39 43.84
CA ARG A 3 25.35 -53.62 45.01
C ARG A 3 26.54 -52.71 44.66
N ARG A 4 27.42 -53.14 43.75
CA ARG A 4 28.56 -52.33 43.27
C ARG A 4 28.09 -51.09 42.50
N ALA A 5 27.10 -51.23 41.61
CA ALA A 5 26.54 -50.12 40.85
C ALA A 5 25.85 -49.08 41.76
N ALA A 6 25.13 -49.52 42.79
CA ALA A 6 24.52 -48.61 43.78
C ALA A 6 25.58 -47.84 44.58
N SER A 7 26.66 -48.52 45.01
CA SER A 7 27.76 -47.86 45.73
C SER A 7 28.55 -46.87 44.87
N THR A 8 28.79 -47.18 43.58
CA THR A 8 29.46 -46.26 42.65
C THR A 8 28.58 -45.06 42.33
N TRP A 9 27.26 -45.25 42.23
CA TRP A 9 26.33 -44.16 41.97
C TRP A 9 26.31 -43.18 43.15
N SER A 10 26.21 -43.68 44.39
CA SER A 10 26.27 -42.85 45.60
C SER A 10 27.59 -42.08 45.72
N LEU A 11 28.71 -42.70 45.35
CA LEU A 11 30.01 -42.02 45.33
C LEU A 11 30.06 -40.91 44.27
N ILE A 12 29.54 -41.15 43.06
CA ILE A 12 29.47 -40.15 41.99
C ILE A 12 28.61 -38.97 42.43
N GLU A 13 27.46 -39.22 43.07
CA GLU A 13 26.59 -38.15 43.57
C GLU A 13 27.29 -37.31 44.65
N LYS A 14 27.98 -37.96 45.59
CA LYS A 14 28.77 -37.27 46.62
C LYS A 14 29.89 -36.42 46.02
N LEU A 15 30.64 -36.97 45.06
CA LEU A 15 31.71 -36.23 44.38
C LEU A 15 31.16 -35.07 43.54
N ARG A 16 30.01 -35.24 42.88
CA ARG A 16 29.32 -34.16 42.16
C ARG A 16 28.89 -33.04 43.10
N HIS A 17 28.33 -33.38 44.26
CA HIS A 17 27.94 -32.40 45.26
C HIS A 17 29.15 -31.61 45.79
N GLN A 18 30.25 -32.30 46.10
CA GLN A 18 31.51 -31.65 46.51
C GLN A 18 32.09 -30.75 45.42
N LEU A 19 32.09 -31.20 44.17
CA LEU A 19 32.56 -30.40 43.03
C LEU A 19 31.68 -29.17 42.80
N ALA A 20 30.36 -29.30 42.93
CA ALA A 20 29.44 -28.15 42.84
C ALA A 20 29.74 -27.12 43.93
N GLY A 21 29.92 -27.56 45.18
CA GLY A 21 30.29 -26.68 46.29
C GLY A 21 31.64 -25.98 46.09
N HIS A 22 32.66 -26.71 45.64
CA HIS A 22 33.97 -26.13 45.33
C HIS A 22 33.92 -25.12 44.18
N ARG A 23 33.13 -25.39 43.14
CA ARG A 23 32.94 -24.46 42.02
C ARG A 23 32.20 -23.21 42.46
N ALA A 24 31.13 -23.34 43.25
CA ALA A 24 30.42 -22.20 43.81
C ALA A 24 31.33 -21.34 44.71
N HIS A 25 32.15 -21.94 45.57
CA HIS A 25 33.05 -21.19 46.45
C HIS A 25 34.20 -20.50 45.69
N ARG A 26 34.77 -21.11 44.65
CA ARG A 26 35.86 -20.48 43.87
C ARG A 26 35.37 -19.48 42.83
N PHE A 27 34.22 -19.74 42.21
CA PHE A 27 33.79 -19.03 41.01
C PHE A 27 32.43 -18.35 41.15
N GLY A 28 31.62 -18.66 42.17
CA GLY A 28 30.27 -18.11 42.32
C GLY A 28 30.23 -16.58 42.36
N ALA A 29 31.04 -15.96 43.23
CA ALA A 29 31.14 -14.50 43.29
C ALA A 29 31.69 -13.87 42.00
N SER A 30 32.51 -14.60 41.24
CA SER A 30 33.05 -14.12 39.95
C SER A 30 32.05 -14.29 38.81
N SER A 31 31.19 -15.31 38.84
CA SER A 31 30.12 -15.49 37.85
C SER A 31 28.98 -14.51 38.08
N GLU A 32 28.60 -14.25 39.34
CA GLU A 32 27.54 -13.30 39.69
C GLU A 32 27.92 -11.86 39.30
N THR A 33 29.19 -11.47 39.50
CA THR A 33 29.68 -10.14 39.10
C THR A 33 29.75 -9.99 37.58
N ALA A 34 30.16 -11.04 36.86
CA ALA A 34 30.18 -11.04 35.40
C ALA A 34 28.76 -10.95 34.80
N GLU A 35 27.79 -11.68 35.35
CA GLU A 35 26.38 -11.62 34.93
C GLU A 35 25.77 -10.23 35.20
N GLN A 36 26.06 -9.62 36.36
CA GLN A 36 25.61 -8.26 36.66
C GLN A 36 26.23 -7.22 35.71
N LEU A 37 27.51 -7.36 35.36
CA LEU A 37 28.18 -6.49 34.39
C LEU A 37 27.61 -6.64 32.98
N GLN A 38 27.29 -7.86 32.55
CA GLN A 38 26.62 -8.11 31.27
C GLN A 38 25.25 -7.44 31.21
N LEU A 39 24.44 -7.60 32.26
CA LEU A 39 23.12 -6.96 32.34
C LEU A 39 23.22 -5.42 32.35
N ALA A 40 24.23 -4.86 33.04
CA ALA A 40 24.51 -3.43 33.01
C ALA A 40 24.93 -2.94 31.61
N LEU A 41 25.69 -3.74 30.87
CA LEU A 41 26.07 -3.43 29.49
C LEU A 41 24.85 -3.42 28.57
N GLU A 42 24.02 -4.48 28.61
CA GLU A 42 22.81 -4.58 27.78
C GLU A 42 21.85 -3.43 28.03
N THR A 43 21.62 -3.07 29.30
CA THR A 43 20.78 -1.92 29.66
C THR A 43 21.35 -0.59 29.14
N SER A 44 22.67 -0.43 29.16
CA SER A 44 23.33 0.75 28.59
C SER A 44 23.20 0.83 27.06
N GLU A 45 23.31 -0.31 26.37
CA GLU A 45 23.16 -0.39 24.91
C GLU A 45 21.71 -0.11 24.49
N ILE A 46 20.72 -0.63 25.22
CA ILE A 46 19.30 -0.33 25.01
C ILE A 46 19.03 1.17 25.21
N ALA A 47 19.60 1.78 26.25
CA ALA A 47 19.45 3.21 26.51
C ALA A 47 20.09 4.06 25.39
N ALA A 48 21.28 3.69 24.91
CA ALA A 48 21.95 4.35 23.80
C ALA A 48 21.16 4.20 22.48
N ALA A 49 20.61 3.03 22.21
CA ALA A 49 19.73 2.78 21.06
C ALA A 49 18.46 3.64 21.13
N ALA A 50 17.85 3.78 22.31
CA ALA A 50 16.67 4.63 22.50
C ALA A 50 16.98 6.13 22.29
N MET A 51 18.14 6.60 22.76
CA MET A 51 18.57 7.98 22.55
C MET A 51 18.87 8.28 21.08
N THR A 52 19.58 7.38 20.39
CA THR A 52 19.87 7.54 18.96
C THR A 52 18.61 7.44 18.10
N ALA A 53 17.63 6.61 18.47
CA ALA A 53 16.34 6.56 17.80
C ALA A 53 15.55 7.88 17.96
N ARG A 54 15.58 8.50 19.15
CA ARG A 54 14.93 9.80 19.38
C ARG A 54 15.60 10.95 18.61
N MET A 55 16.92 10.92 18.46
CA MET A 55 17.66 11.92 17.66
C MET A 55 17.51 11.72 16.15
N LYS A 56 17.06 10.53 15.71
CA LYS A 56 16.81 10.17 14.31
C LYS A 56 15.34 10.18 13.91
N LEU A 57 14.43 10.62 14.79
CA LEU A 57 13.08 10.93 14.35
C LEU A 57 13.22 12.14 13.41
N PRO A 58 13.01 11.98 12.09
CA PRO A 58 12.92 13.15 11.24
C PRO A 58 11.82 14.03 11.82
N ASP A 59 12.01 15.36 11.80
CA ASP A 59 10.92 16.29 12.02
C ASP A 59 9.71 15.77 11.23
N ALA A 60 8.55 15.72 11.87
CA ALA A 60 7.33 15.30 11.22
C ALA A 60 6.97 16.37 10.19
N GLU A 61 7.63 16.32 9.03
CA GLU A 61 7.23 17.07 7.85
C GLU A 61 5.75 16.76 7.64
N GLU A 62 4.93 17.81 7.56
CA GLU A 62 3.54 17.68 7.18
C GLU A 62 3.51 16.89 5.87
N LYS A 63 3.07 15.62 5.94
CA LYS A 63 3.01 14.76 4.77
C LYS A 63 2.18 15.47 3.71
N ASP A 64 2.87 15.97 2.69
CA ASP A 64 2.22 16.66 1.58
C ASP A 64 1.20 15.68 1.00
N LYS A 65 -0.06 16.12 0.90
CA LYS A 65 -1.14 15.23 0.42
C LYS A 65 -0.74 14.77 -0.97
N PRO A 66 -0.71 13.46 -1.27
CA PRO A 66 -0.26 12.98 -2.57
C PRO A 66 -1.12 13.60 -3.67
N LYS A 67 -0.52 14.54 -4.41
CA LYS A 67 -1.17 15.18 -5.55
C LYS A 67 -1.18 14.18 -6.69
N ARG A 68 -2.38 13.86 -7.17
CA ARG A 68 -2.57 12.96 -8.31
C ARG A 68 -1.95 13.59 -9.55
N ARG A 69 -0.84 13.03 -10.03
CA ARG A 69 -0.12 13.49 -11.23
C ARG A 69 -1.03 13.38 -12.45
N PRO A 70 -1.09 14.35 -13.37
CA PRO A 70 -1.91 14.27 -14.59
C PRO A 70 -1.57 13.05 -15.44
N ILE A 71 -2.54 12.57 -16.23
CA ILE A 71 -2.28 11.49 -17.20
C ILE A 71 -1.39 12.09 -18.31
N PRO A 72 -0.32 11.39 -18.74
CA PRO A 72 0.56 11.88 -19.80
C PRO A 72 -0.17 12.16 -21.12
N ASP A 73 0.27 13.19 -21.84
CA ASP A 73 -0.41 13.65 -23.05
C ASP A 73 -0.17 12.76 -24.28
N HIS A 74 0.88 11.95 -24.28
CA HIS A 74 1.22 11.06 -25.40
C HIS A 74 0.27 9.85 -25.53
N ILE A 75 -0.56 9.60 -24.53
CA ILE A 75 -1.49 8.47 -24.53
C ILE A 75 -2.73 8.85 -25.35
N PRO A 76 -3.16 8.00 -26.31
CA PRO A 76 -4.29 8.31 -27.18
C PRO A 76 -5.59 8.47 -26.40
N ARG A 77 -6.29 9.59 -26.63
CA ARG A 77 -7.60 9.89 -26.02
C ARG A 77 -8.72 9.43 -26.94
N MET A 78 -9.59 8.55 -26.45
CA MET A 78 -10.84 8.17 -27.11
C MET A 78 -11.99 8.95 -26.48
N GLU A 79 -12.62 9.81 -27.28
CA GLU A 79 -13.71 10.66 -26.82
C GLU A 79 -15.05 9.95 -26.93
N VAL A 80 -15.82 9.94 -25.83
CA VAL A 80 -17.17 9.39 -25.78
C VAL A 80 -18.09 10.48 -25.23
N GLU A 81 -18.91 11.06 -26.10
CA GLU A 81 -19.93 12.03 -25.67
C GLU A 81 -21.18 11.29 -25.19
N LEU A 82 -21.59 11.55 -23.95
CA LEU A 82 -22.81 11.01 -23.36
C LEU A 82 -23.94 12.03 -23.44
N THR A 83 -24.58 12.13 -24.60
CA THR A 83 -25.73 13.01 -24.80
C THR A 83 -27.01 12.39 -24.19
N PRO A 84 -27.86 13.19 -23.53
CA PRO A 84 -29.16 12.71 -23.04
C PRO A 84 -30.00 12.16 -24.19
N GLY A 85 -30.63 10.99 -24.01
CA GLY A 85 -31.29 10.24 -25.09
C GLY A 85 -32.48 10.92 -25.79
N ALA A 86 -32.98 12.04 -25.25
CA ALA A 86 -33.99 12.87 -25.90
C ALA A 86 -33.36 14.19 -26.34
N GLY A 87 -33.39 14.48 -27.65
CA GLY A 87 -33.02 15.80 -28.20
C GLY A 87 -33.98 16.94 -27.81
N ALA A 88 -34.98 16.64 -26.97
CA ALA A 88 -36.00 17.54 -26.48
C ALA A 88 -36.14 17.39 -24.96
N CYS A 89 -36.62 18.45 -24.30
CA CYS A 89 -36.89 18.42 -22.87
C CYS A 89 -37.99 17.40 -22.54
N ALA A 90 -37.74 16.54 -21.54
CA ALA A 90 -38.70 15.53 -21.09
C ALA A 90 -40.00 16.13 -20.52
N ASP A 91 -39.94 17.35 -19.98
CA ASP A 91 -41.09 17.99 -19.32
C ASP A 91 -41.97 18.78 -20.28
N CYS A 92 -41.38 19.49 -21.25
CA CYS A 92 -42.11 20.44 -22.12
C CYS A 92 -41.91 20.23 -23.63
N GLY A 93 -41.07 19.28 -24.04
CA GLY A 93 -40.74 19.04 -25.45
C GLY A 93 -39.90 20.14 -26.12
N GLY A 94 -39.49 21.18 -25.37
CA GLY A 94 -38.70 22.30 -25.89
C GLY A 94 -37.28 21.91 -26.31
N ARG A 95 -36.67 22.73 -27.19
CA ARG A 95 -35.30 22.51 -27.69
C ARG A 95 -34.27 22.68 -26.57
N LEU A 96 -33.29 21.78 -26.56
CA LEU A 96 -32.16 21.80 -25.63
C LEU A 96 -30.98 22.60 -26.20
N ARG A 97 -30.36 23.45 -25.37
CA ARG A 97 -29.15 24.23 -25.68
C ARG A 97 -27.99 23.79 -24.79
N ARG A 98 -26.81 23.59 -25.37
CA ARG A 98 -25.56 23.29 -24.64
C ARG A 98 -25.04 24.56 -23.94
N ILE A 99 -24.86 24.50 -22.62
CA ILE A 99 -24.29 25.57 -21.80
C ILE A 99 -22.80 25.33 -21.55
N GLY A 100 -22.44 24.07 -21.29
CA GLY A 100 -21.08 23.67 -20.97
C GLY A 100 -20.94 22.16 -21.02
N GLU A 101 -19.82 21.64 -20.56
CA GLU A 101 -19.52 20.22 -20.54
C GLU A 101 -18.73 19.84 -19.29
N ASP A 102 -19.01 18.65 -18.77
CA ASP A 102 -18.16 18.00 -17.77
C ASP A 102 -17.32 16.94 -18.47
N VAL A 103 -15.99 17.04 -18.32
CA VAL A 103 -15.04 16.08 -18.90
C VAL A 103 -14.49 15.22 -17.79
N THR A 104 -14.59 13.90 -17.96
CA THR A 104 -13.98 12.91 -17.07
C THR A 104 -12.98 12.09 -17.86
N GLU A 105 -11.73 12.03 -17.40
CA GLU A 105 -10.68 11.20 -18.01
C GLU A 105 -10.48 9.91 -17.20
N GLU A 106 -10.39 8.79 -17.92
CA GLU A 106 -10.13 7.46 -17.35
C GLU A 106 -8.99 6.78 -18.09
N LEU A 107 -7.99 6.28 -17.37
CA LEU A 107 -6.89 5.51 -17.96
C LEU A 107 -7.32 4.05 -18.07
N GLU A 108 -7.45 3.56 -19.30
CA GLU A 108 -7.92 2.21 -19.61
C GLU A 108 -6.81 1.40 -20.27
N TYR A 109 -6.75 0.11 -19.94
CA TYR A 109 -5.83 -0.84 -20.56
C TYR A 109 -6.58 -1.69 -21.58
N VAL A 110 -6.17 -1.59 -22.84
CA VAL A 110 -6.53 -2.53 -23.90
C VAL A 110 -5.31 -3.42 -24.11
N PRO A 111 -5.44 -4.75 -24.22
CA PRO A 111 -4.27 -5.63 -24.36
C PRO A 111 -3.24 -5.10 -25.36
N GLY A 112 -2.06 -4.71 -24.86
CA GLY A 112 -0.95 -4.16 -25.64
C GLY A 112 -0.91 -2.63 -25.82
N ARG A 113 -1.83 -1.85 -25.25
CA ARG A 113 -1.77 -0.38 -25.25
C ARG A 113 -2.62 0.28 -24.15
N PHE A 114 -2.19 1.44 -23.67
CA PHE A 114 -3.04 2.32 -22.86
C PHE A 114 -3.80 3.32 -23.73
N ILE A 115 -5.01 3.63 -23.29
CA ILE A 115 -5.90 4.61 -23.87
C ILE A 115 -6.49 5.46 -22.74
N VAL A 116 -6.84 6.70 -23.05
CA VAL A 116 -7.59 7.55 -22.13
C VAL A 116 -9.01 7.68 -22.64
N ASN A 117 -9.98 7.13 -21.91
CA ASN A 117 -11.38 7.38 -22.19
C ASN A 117 -11.75 8.78 -21.69
N ARG A 118 -11.99 9.70 -22.62
CA ARG A 118 -12.43 11.07 -22.35
C ARG A 118 -13.94 11.10 -22.46
N ILE A 119 -14.62 10.94 -21.32
CA ILE A 119 -16.08 10.96 -21.24
C ILE A 119 -16.55 12.41 -21.14
N VAL A 120 -17.21 12.89 -22.19
CA VAL A 120 -17.74 14.26 -22.27
C VAL A 120 -19.23 14.23 -22.00
N ARG A 121 -19.67 14.93 -20.95
CA ARG A 121 -21.06 15.01 -20.53
C ARG A 121 -21.58 16.44 -20.74
N PRO A 122 -22.22 16.74 -21.88
CA PRO A 122 -22.74 18.07 -22.15
C PRO A 122 -23.84 18.44 -21.13
N ARG A 123 -23.71 19.63 -20.55
CA ARG A 123 -24.75 20.26 -19.73
C ARG A 123 -25.72 20.98 -20.65
N LEU A 124 -26.94 20.48 -20.74
CA LEU A 124 -27.99 21.04 -21.58
C LEU A 124 -29.01 21.80 -20.70
N THR A 125 -29.57 22.89 -21.25
CA THR A 125 -30.75 23.57 -20.68
C THR A 125 -31.88 23.62 -21.70
N CYS A 126 -33.12 23.56 -21.22
CA CYS A 126 -34.28 23.82 -22.08
C CYS A 126 -34.48 25.32 -22.32
N ALA A 127 -34.69 25.72 -23.57
CA ALA A 127 -35.00 27.11 -23.90
C ALA A 127 -36.41 27.57 -23.45
N CYS A 128 -37.32 26.65 -23.13
CA CYS A 128 -38.71 26.98 -22.78
C CYS A 128 -38.96 27.02 -21.27
N CYS A 129 -38.39 26.08 -20.51
CA CYS A 129 -38.62 25.95 -19.07
C CYS A 129 -37.32 26.03 -18.24
N GLU A 130 -36.19 26.35 -18.86
CA GLU A 130 -34.87 26.52 -18.22
C GLU A 130 -34.37 25.29 -17.44
N ARG A 131 -34.96 24.12 -17.68
CA ARG A 131 -34.59 22.88 -17.00
C ARG A 131 -33.22 22.37 -17.44
N PHE A 132 -32.39 22.04 -16.45
CA PHE A 132 -31.10 21.39 -16.67
C PHE A 132 -31.25 19.89 -16.93
N VAL A 133 -30.58 19.41 -17.98
CA VAL A 133 -30.53 18.00 -18.39
C VAL A 133 -29.07 17.63 -18.64
N GLN A 134 -28.63 16.52 -18.03
CA GLN A 134 -27.30 15.96 -18.23
C GLN A 134 -27.38 14.45 -18.06
N SER A 135 -26.69 13.69 -18.91
CA SER A 135 -26.58 12.24 -18.75
C SER A 135 -25.83 11.92 -17.46
N PRO A 136 -26.21 10.90 -16.68
CA PRO A 136 -25.44 10.48 -15.51
C PRO A 136 -24.04 9.98 -15.94
N LEU A 137 -23.06 10.08 -15.04
CA LEU A 137 -21.77 9.44 -15.27
C LEU A 137 -21.95 7.93 -15.14
N PRO A 138 -21.35 7.10 -16.02
CA PRO A 138 -21.37 5.65 -15.86
C PRO A 138 -20.80 5.22 -14.51
N SER A 139 -21.26 4.08 -13.99
CA SER A 139 -20.72 3.52 -12.76
C SER A 139 -19.26 3.13 -12.96
N ARG A 140 -18.45 3.32 -11.91
CA ARG A 140 -17.01 3.05 -11.93
C ARG A 140 -16.62 2.20 -10.72
N PRO A 141 -15.62 1.30 -10.84
CA PRO A 141 -15.16 0.51 -9.70
C PRO A 141 -14.61 1.34 -8.55
N ILE A 142 -13.93 2.46 -8.85
CA ILE A 142 -13.41 3.41 -7.87
C ILE A 142 -14.02 4.77 -8.12
N GLU A 143 -14.77 5.28 -7.15
CA GLU A 143 -15.37 6.61 -7.22
C GLU A 143 -14.28 7.68 -7.31
N ARG A 144 -14.39 8.56 -8.32
CA ARG A 144 -13.41 9.62 -8.62
C ARG A 144 -12.00 9.07 -8.87
N GLY A 145 -11.84 7.76 -9.07
CA GLY A 145 -10.60 7.16 -9.53
C GLY A 145 -10.31 7.60 -10.96
N ARG A 146 -9.04 7.57 -11.35
CA ARG A 146 -8.65 7.61 -12.76
C ARG A 146 -8.55 6.25 -13.44
N PRO A 147 -8.19 5.14 -12.76
CA PRO A 147 -8.08 3.88 -13.47
C PRO A 147 -9.47 3.43 -13.93
N GLY A 148 -9.55 3.06 -15.20
CA GLY A 148 -10.71 2.41 -15.78
C GLY A 148 -10.77 0.93 -15.39
N PRO A 149 -11.89 0.26 -15.67
CA PRO A 149 -12.11 -1.13 -15.29
C PRO A 149 -11.09 -2.09 -15.91
N GLY A 150 -10.66 -1.89 -17.17
CA GLY A 150 -9.69 -2.75 -17.84
C GLY A 150 -8.30 -2.64 -17.24
N LEU A 151 -7.89 -1.43 -16.81
CA LEU A 151 -6.62 -1.25 -16.10
C LEU A 151 -6.63 -1.96 -14.75
N LEU A 152 -7.71 -1.80 -13.97
CA LEU A 152 -7.86 -2.48 -12.69
C LEU A 152 -7.86 -4.00 -12.86
N ALA A 153 -8.58 -4.52 -13.86
CA ALA A 153 -8.60 -5.94 -14.17
C ALA A 153 -7.18 -6.44 -14.50
N HIS A 154 -6.43 -5.72 -15.34
CA HIS A 154 -5.07 -6.09 -15.69
C HIS A 154 -4.13 -6.12 -14.47
N VAL A 155 -4.19 -5.10 -13.60
CA VAL A 155 -3.37 -5.04 -12.38
C VAL A 155 -3.70 -6.20 -11.44
N LEU A 156 -4.99 -6.50 -11.25
CA LEU A 156 -5.46 -7.58 -10.37
C LEU A 156 -5.04 -8.96 -10.91
N VAL A 157 -5.26 -9.23 -12.19
CA VAL A 157 -4.85 -10.50 -12.82
C VAL A 157 -3.33 -10.64 -12.77
N SER A 158 -2.59 -9.61 -13.15
CA SER A 158 -1.13 -9.63 -13.11
C SER A 158 -0.61 -9.89 -11.69
N LYS A 159 -1.21 -9.27 -10.67
CA LYS A 159 -0.78 -9.43 -9.27
C LYS A 159 -1.10 -10.82 -8.72
N TYR A 160 -2.32 -11.29 -8.93
CA TYR A 160 -2.86 -12.44 -8.20
C TYR A 160 -2.86 -13.74 -9.00
N ALA A 161 -3.02 -13.68 -10.33
CA ALA A 161 -2.98 -14.86 -11.20
C ALA A 161 -1.56 -15.11 -11.74
N ASP A 162 -0.89 -14.05 -12.22
CA ASP A 162 0.43 -14.16 -12.86
C ASP A 162 1.60 -13.94 -11.89
N HIS A 163 1.30 -13.72 -10.61
CA HIS A 163 2.27 -13.48 -9.55
C HIS A 163 3.29 -12.36 -9.86
N LEU A 164 2.87 -11.35 -10.61
CA LEU A 164 3.68 -10.20 -10.97
C LEU A 164 3.60 -9.14 -9.86
N PRO A 165 4.66 -8.91 -9.06
CA PRO A 165 4.59 -7.98 -7.93
C PRO A 165 4.33 -6.54 -8.40
N LEU A 166 3.65 -5.73 -7.58
CA LEU A 166 3.25 -4.35 -7.94
C LEU A 166 4.42 -3.45 -8.34
N TYR A 167 5.59 -3.60 -7.71
CA TYR A 167 6.78 -2.83 -8.09
C TYR A 167 7.22 -3.15 -9.53
N ARG A 168 7.05 -4.39 -9.96
CA ARG A 168 7.43 -4.85 -11.29
C ARG A 168 6.41 -4.39 -12.33
N GLN A 169 5.14 -4.38 -11.97
CA GLN A 169 4.09 -3.79 -12.80
C GLN A 169 4.33 -2.29 -13.01
N SER A 170 4.64 -1.55 -11.95
CA SER A 170 5.01 -0.12 -12.02
C SER A 170 6.17 0.12 -12.99
N GLN A 171 7.24 -0.67 -12.92
CA GLN A 171 8.37 -0.62 -13.87
C GLN A 171 7.99 -0.99 -15.32
N ILE A 172 6.97 -1.82 -15.52
CA ILE A 172 6.48 -2.15 -16.87
C ILE A 172 5.71 -0.97 -17.45
N PHE A 173 4.84 -0.34 -16.66
CA PHE A 173 4.08 0.83 -17.06
C PHE A 173 4.97 2.05 -17.33
N ASP A 174 6.05 2.20 -16.57
CA ASP A 174 7.05 3.26 -16.79
C ASP A 174 7.70 3.20 -18.18
N ARG A 175 7.82 2.01 -18.79
CA ARG A 175 8.30 1.84 -20.17
C ARG A 175 7.38 2.47 -21.21
N GLU A 176 6.10 2.60 -20.87
CA GLU A 176 5.09 3.29 -21.68
C GLU A 176 4.89 4.75 -21.23
N GLY A 177 5.76 5.25 -20.34
CA GLY A 177 5.71 6.59 -19.79
C GLY A 177 4.61 6.79 -18.75
N LEU A 178 4.09 5.71 -18.15
CA LEU A 178 3.07 5.73 -17.11
C LEU A 178 3.68 5.51 -15.73
N ASP A 179 3.87 6.60 -14.99
CA ASP A 179 4.30 6.53 -13.59
C ASP A 179 3.11 6.23 -12.66
N LEU A 180 2.91 4.94 -12.39
CA LEU A 180 1.93 4.43 -11.44
C LEU A 180 2.64 3.98 -10.16
N ASP A 181 2.39 4.70 -9.05
CA ASP A 181 2.96 4.36 -7.75
C ASP A 181 2.36 3.07 -7.19
N ARG A 182 3.12 2.39 -6.33
CA ARG A 182 2.69 1.18 -5.60
C ARG A 182 1.73 1.50 -4.46
N SER A 183 1.75 2.75 -4.00
CA SER A 183 0.88 3.30 -2.97
C SER A 183 -0.19 4.19 -3.61
N THR A 184 -1.09 3.59 -4.39
CA THR A 184 -2.32 4.24 -4.86
C THR A 184 -3.46 4.12 -3.86
#